data_AF-A0A8J6T7Q1-F1
#
_entry.id   AF-A0A8J6T7Q1-F1
#
_cell.length_a   1.000
_cell.length_b   1.000
_cell.length_c   1.000
_cell.angle_alpha   90.00
_cell.angle_beta   90.00
_cell.angle_gamma   90.00
#
_symmetry.space_group_name_H-M   'P 1'
#
loop_
_entity.id
_entity.type
_entity.pdbx_description
1 polymer ?
#
loop_
_entity_poly.entity_id
_entity_poly.type
_entity_poly.pdbx_seq_one_letter_code
_entity_poly.pdbx_strand_id
1 'polypeptide(L)'
;MLKLKALLWLAPATVAINLLMPIAPAQANCAGSIGTLEPYQPVMERMWRELQQQTNPPWGEVNPFGSLEGDRITLTAEFERLTGTQKQQVIEALRTFPTYDQLTPEEQEAMNQVTGAAPYRIYASDGRLLFTPYDACSSYTLLTEKARYSWYYNYLPIITPNFNPDSLRNAGTPSWRQVRFPISTEQERTTRLQFWRTLGWNAADWWIAWVPENGYFEINVPTNYSQAQLERFWQVAPQQYRYVVVANDGTVLQERTF
;
A
#
# COMPACT_ATOMS: atom_id res chain seq x y z
N MET A 1 53.29 -5.13 -63.61
CA MET A 1 52.04 -5.85 -63.92
C MET A 1 51.03 -5.57 -62.83
N LEU A 2 50.06 -4.70 -63.12
CA LEU A 2 48.92 -4.39 -62.27
C LEU A 2 48.00 -5.61 -62.15
N LYS A 3 47.53 -5.93 -60.95
CA LYS A 3 46.21 -6.54 -60.74
C LYS A 3 45.47 -5.78 -59.65
N LEU A 4 44.65 -4.85 -60.11
CA LEU A 4 43.60 -4.17 -59.37
C LEU A 4 42.45 -5.16 -59.14
N LYS A 5 42.06 -5.38 -57.89
CA LYS A 5 40.72 -5.89 -57.54
C LYS A 5 40.20 -5.06 -56.37
N ALA A 6 39.40 -4.05 -56.70
CA ALA A 6 38.47 -3.46 -55.77
C ALA A 6 37.25 -4.39 -55.65
N LEU A 7 36.71 -4.57 -54.45
CA LEU A 7 35.29 -4.32 -54.16
C LEU A 7 34.99 -4.57 -52.67
N LEU A 8 34.54 -3.49 -52.01
CA LEU A 8 33.47 -3.41 -51.00
C LEU A 8 33.35 -4.54 -49.97
N TRP A 9 33.71 -4.25 -48.70
CA TRP A 9 32.95 -4.72 -47.54
C TRP A 9 32.83 -3.61 -46.49
N LEU A 10 31.67 -2.94 -46.58
CA LEU A 10 30.87 -2.26 -45.57
C LEU A 10 31.43 -2.18 -44.13
N ALA A 11 31.72 -0.95 -43.70
CA ALA A 11 31.74 -0.60 -42.29
C ALA A 11 30.29 -0.64 -41.75
N PRO A 12 29.99 -1.37 -40.66
CA PRO A 12 28.73 -1.20 -39.97
C PRO A 12 28.82 0.10 -39.15
N ALA A 13 28.03 1.08 -39.60
CA ALA A 13 27.75 2.31 -38.89
C ALA A 13 27.29 1.97 -37.46
N THR A 14 27.90 2.61 -36.48
CA THR A 14 27.42 2.71 -35.10
C THR A 14 26.01 3.29 -35.12
N VAL A 15 25.01 2.42 -35.18
CA VAL A 15 23.63 2.79 -34.88
C VAL A 15 23.57 2.99 -33.37
N ALA A 16 23.86 4.21 -32.94
CA ALA A 16 23.41 4.70 -31.64
C ALA A 16 21.88 4.74 -31.69
N ILE A 17 21.26 3.62 -31.32
CA ILE A 17 19.83 3.58 -31.02
C ILE A 17 19.68 4.42 -29.75
N ASN A 18 19.46 5.72 -29.92
CA ASN A 18 18.81 6.54 -28.91
C ASN A 18 17.40 5.97 -28.74
N LEU A 19 17.26 5.01 -27.83
CA LEU A 19 16.00 4.66 -27.20
C LEU A 19 15.53 5.89 -26.40
N LEU A 20 15.09 6.93 -27.11
CA LEU A 20 14.14 7.88 -26.58
C LEU A 20 12.82 7.10 -26.48
N MET A 21 12.68 6.31 -25.41
CA MET A 21 11.37 5.86 -24.99
C MET A 21 10.52 7.13 -24.82
N PRO A 22 9.39 7.26 -25.53
CA PRO A 22 8.47 8.35 -25.27
C PRO A 22 7.95 8.13 -23.85
N ILE A 23 8.59 8.79 -22.89
CA ILE A 23 8.08 8.90 -21.53
C ILE A 23 6.71 9.55 -21.71
N ALA A 24 5.65 8.84 -21.35
CA ALA A 24 4.30 9.39 -21.43
C ALA A 24 4.32 10.77 -20.75
N PRO A 25 3.73 11.83 -21.34
CA PRO A 25 3.84 13.19 -20.82
C PRO A 25 3.36 13.34 -19.36
N ALA A 26 2.60 12.37 -18.86
CA ALA A 26 2.22 12.26 -17.45
C ALA A 26 3.42 12.06 -16.47
N GLN A 27 4.53 11.44 -16.89
CA GLN A 27 5.71 11.25 -16.04
C GLN A 27 6.70 12.42 -16.11
N ALA A 28 6.59 13.32 -17.10
CA ALA A 28 7.52 14.44 -17.29
C ALA A 28 7.31 15.60 -16.31
N ASN A 29 6.16 15.68 -15.63
CA ASN A 29 5.80 16.74 -14.69
C ASN A 29 5.89 16.31 -13.21
N CYS A 30 6.38 15.11 -12.95
CA CYS A 30 6.51 14.58 -11.60
C CYS A 30 7.84 15.05 -11.01
N ALA A 31 7.84 15.71 -9.86
CA ALA A 31 9.03 15.72 -9.05
C ALA A 31 9.37 14.24 -8.75
N GLY A 32 10.47 13.72 -9.30
CA GLY A 32 10.75 12.27 -9.27
C GLY A 32 11.09 11.70 -7.88
N SER A 33 10.76 12.41 -6.80
CA SER A 33 11.19 12.11 -5.44
C SER A 33 10.10 12.41 -4.41
N ILE A 34 10.26 11.79 -3.24
CA ILE A 34 9.59 12.19 -2.01
C ILE A 34 10.41 13.34 -1.40
N GLY A 35 9.73 14.38 -0.92
CA GLY A 35 10.37 15.53 -0.28
C GLY A 35 10.84 15.24 1.15
N THR A 36 11.60 16.16 1.73
CA THR A 36 12.04 16.05 3.13
C THR A 36 10.93 16.50 4.09
N LEU A 37 10.98 16.04 5.34
CA LEU A 37 9.90 16.30 6.30
C LEU A 37 9.80 17.78 6.70
N GLU A 38 10.94 18.43 6.90
CA GLU A 38 11.05 19.77 7.49
C GLU A 38 10.11 20.82 6.85
N PRO A 39 10.07 21.00 5.52
CA PRO A 39 9.18 22.00 4.91
C PRO A 39 7.70 21.61 4.96
N TYR A 40 7.39 20.30 5.00
CA TYR A 40 6.00 19.83 5.05
C TYR A 40 5.44 19.75 6.47
N GLN A 41 6.30 19.72 7.50
CA GLN A 41 5.88 19.51 8.88
C GLN A 41 4.92 20.57 9.42
N PRO A 42 5.19 21.87 9.27
CA PRO A 42 4.27 22.90 9.79
C PRO A 42 2.88 22.81 9.17
N VAL A 43 2.82 22.55 7.85
CA VAL A 43 1.57 22.42 7.09
C VAL A 43 0.76 21.23 7.60
N MET A 44 1.38 20.06 7.73
CA MET A 44 0.70 18.86 8.22
C MET A 44 0.28 19.00 9.68
N GLU A 45 1.09 19.59 10.56
CA GLU A 45 0.71 19.81 11.97
C GLU A 45 -0.49 20.75 12.10
N ARG A 46 -0.61 21.75 11.21
CA ARG A 46 -1.80 22.59 11.14
C ARG A 46 -3.01 21.81 10.62
N MET A 47 -2.89 21.16 9.46
CA MET A 47 -3.97 20.33 8.90
C MET A 47 -4.45 19.27 9.88
N TRP A 48 -3.53 18.61 10.57
CA TRP A 48 -3.83 17.59 11.57
C TRP A 48 -4.69 18.14 12.69
N ARG A 49 -4.36 19.33 13.23
CA ARG A 49 -5.18 20.01 14.24
C ARG A 49 -6.55 20.40 13.69
N GLU A 50 -6.62 20.90 12.46
CA GLU A 50 -7.89 21.25 11.81
C GLU A 50 -8.78 20.01 11.64
N LEU A 51 -8.22 18.90 11.15
CA LEU A 51 -8.90 17.62 10.99
C LEU A 51 -9.44 17.07 12.32
N GLN A 52 -8.65 17.15 13.39
CA GLN A 52 -9.07 16.75 14.75
C GLN A 52 -10.19 17.60 15.33
N GLN A 53 -10.37 18.84 14.83
CA GLN A 53 -11.40 19.78 15.30
C GLN A 53 -12.65 19.79 14.43
N GLN A 54 -12.68 19.05 13.32
CA GLN A 54 -13.85 18.99 12.45
C GLN A 54 -15.04 18.37 13.18
N THR A 55 -16.16 19.11 13.22
CA THR A 55 -17.39 18.64 13.86
C THR A 55 -18.30 17.87 12.91
N ASN A 56 -18.17 18.08 11.60
CA ASN A 56 -19.00 17.47 10.56
C ASN A 56 -18.15 16.92 9.40
N PRO A 57 -17.27 15.93 9.64
CA PRO A 57 -16.41 15.40 8.60
C PRO A 57 -17.18 14.51 7.61
N PRO A 58 -16.70 14.37 6.36
CA PRO A 58 -17.39 13.61 5.31
C PRO A 58 -17.45 12.09 5.56
N TRP A 59 -16.59 11.56 6.45
CA TRP A 59 -16.59 10.15 6.84
C TRP A 59 -17.50 9.83 8.04
N GLY A 60 -18.21 10.82 8.60
CA GLY A 60 -19.15 10.64 9.73
C GLY A 60 -18.53 10.90 11.10
N GLU A 61 -19.28 10.65 12.16
CA GLU A 61 -19.00 11.15 13.54
C GLU A 61 -17.78 10.54 14.23
N VAL A 62 -17.17 9.51 13.64
CA VAL A 62 -15.99 8.85 14.19
C VAL A 62 -14.76 9.75 14.05
N ASN A 63 -13.97 9.85 15.12
CA ASN A 63 -12.65 10.47 15.09
C ASN A 63 -11.53 9.42 14.91
N PRO A 64 -10.99 9.25 13.69
CA PRO A 64 -9.95 8.26 13.40
C PRO A 64 -8.54 8.76 13.71
N PHE A 65 -8.33 10.00 14.15
CA PHE A 65 -7.01 10.63 14.22
C PHE A 65 -6.30 10.34 15.56
N GLY A 66 -5.22 9.56 15.51
CA GLY A 66 -4.41 9.18 16.66
C GLY A 66 -3.23 10.12 16.88
N SER A 67 -2.04 9.74 16.40
CA SER A 67 -0.80 10.51 16.55
C SER A 67 -0.17 10.91 15.22
N LEU A 68 0.57 12.02 15.26
CA LEU A 68 1.47 12.49 14.21
C LEU A 68 2.88 12.59 14.81
N GLU A 69 3.79 11.75 14.34
CA GLU A 69 5.17 11.63 14.83
C GLU A 69 6.14 11.61 13.66
N GLY A 70 6.78 12.75 13.36
CA GLY A 70 7.63 12.87 12.19
C GLY A 70 6.84 12.66 10.89
N ASP A 71 7.30 11.76 10.01
CA ASP A 71 6.61 11.38 8.77
C ASP A 71 5.54 10.27 8.98
N ARG A 72 5.26 9.90 10.23
CA ARG A 72 4.32 8.82 10.58
C ARG A 72 3.02 9.39 11.13
N ILE A 73 1.92 9.06 10.46
CA ILE A 73 0.56 9.27 10.95
C ILE A 73 0.01 7.93 11.43
N THR A 74 -0.47 7.86 12.67
CA THR A 74 -1.12 6.67 13.23
C THR A 74 -2.58 6.97 13.53
N LEU A 75 -3.49 6.20 12.93
CA LEU A 75 -4.93 6.28 13.15
C LEU A 75 -5.32 5.50 14.41
N THR A 76 -6.49 5.82 14.98
CA THR A 76 -7.08 5.13 16.12
C THR A 76 -7.75 3.82 15.69
N ALA A 77 -8.10 2.97 16.66
CA ALA A 77 -8.84 1.74 16.40
C ALA A 77 -10.25 2.00 15.83
N GLU A 78 -10.78 3.20 15.99
CA GLU A 78 -12.08 3.59 15.45
C GLU A 78 -12.08 3.63 13.91
N PHE A 79 -10.91 3.86 13.28
CA PHE A 79 -10.77 3.77 11.82
C PHE A 79 -11.22 2.41 11.26
N GLU A 80 -11.01 1.32 12.01
CA GLU A 80 -11.37 -0.03 11.54
C GLU A 80 -12.88 -0.24 11.41
N ARG A 81 -13.69 0.55 12.13
CA ARG A 81 -15.15 0.49 12.10
C ARG A 81 -15.76 1.18 10.87
N LEU A 82 -14.97 1.97 10.15
CA LEU A 82 -15.41 2.68 8.96
C LEU A 82 -15.65 1.73 7.78
N THR A 83 -16.59 2.09 6.92
CA THR A 83 -16.74 1.45 5.60
C THR A 83 -15.55 1.80 4.71
N GLY A 84 -15.32 1.05 3.64
CA GLY A 84 -14.22 1.29 2.71
C GLY A 84 -14.24 2.69 2.10
N THR A 85 -15.42 3.21 1.75
CA THR A 85 -15.57 4.59 1.28
C THR A 85 -15.17 5.60 2.35
N GLN A 86 -15.59 5.40 3.61
CA GLN A 86 -15.21 6.27 4.72
C GLN A 86 -13.69 6.19 5.00
N LYS A 87 -13.10 4.99 4.96
CA LYS A 87 -11.65 4.80 5.09
C LYS A 87 -10.89 5.58 4.01
N GLN A 88 -11.37 5.55 2.77
CA GLN A 88 -10.80 6.32 1.67
C GLN A 88 -10.91 7.84 1.90
N GLN A 89 -12.06 8.32 2.38
CA GLN A 89 -12.24 9.75 2.70
C GLN A 89 -11.26 10.23 3.78
N VAL A 90 -11.02 9.43 4.82
CA VAL A 90 -10.03 9.74 5.86
C VAL A 90 -8.62 9.80 5.29
N ILE A 91 -8.23 8.81 4.48
CA ILE A 91 -6.91 8.77 3.84
C ILE A 91 -6.75 9.94 2.86
N GLU A 92 -7.78 10.28 2.10
CA GLU A 92 -7.76 11.41 1.17
C GLU A 92 -7.52 12.72 1.93
N ALA A 93 -8.27 12.96 3.00
CA ALA A 93 -8.11 14.17 3.82
C ALA A 93 -6.70 14.34 4.39
N LEU A 94 -6.00 13.23 4.67
CA LEU A 94 -4.63 13.25 5.17
C LEU A 94 -3.56 13.38 4.08
N ARG A 95 -3.87 13.07 2.82
CA ARG A 95 -2.92 13.16 1.71
C ARG A 95 -3.12 14.40 0.83
N THR A 96 -4.30 15.02 0.85
CA THR A 96 -4.59 16.23 0.09
C THR A 96 -4.00 17.45 0.79
N PHE A 97 -2.81 17.85 0.38
CA PHE A 97 -2.19 19.08 0.89
C PHE A 97 -2.92 20.33 0.38
N PRO A 98 -2.94 21.42 1.17
CA PRO A 98 -3.52 22.69 0.77
C PRO A 98 -2.83 23.23 -0.47
N THR A 99 -3.59 23.92 -1.32
CA THR A 99 -3.02 24.66 -2.45
C THR A 99 -2.18 25.84 -1.93
N TYR A 100 -1.27 26.35 -2.77
CA TYR A 100 -0.31 27.39 -2.36
C TYR A 100 -0.97 28.64 -1.77
N ASP A 101 -2.15 29.03 -2.27
CA ASP A 101 -2.96 30.16 -1.78
C ASP A 101 -3.63 29.90 -0.42
N GLN A 102 -3.73 28.64 0.01
CA GLN A 102 -4.26 28.24 1.31
C GLN A 102 -3.17 28.12 2.39
N LEU A 103 -1.91 28.31 2.01
CA LEU A 103 -0.78 28.30 2.93
C LEU A 103 -0.60 29.67 3.59
N THR A 104 -0.12 29.67 4.83
CA THR A 104 0.38 30.89 5.49
C THR A 104 1.64 31.41 4.79
N PRO A 105 2.00 32.69 4.91
CA PRO A 105 3.22 33.23 4.29
C PRO A 105 4.49 32.45 4.67
N GLU A 106 4.59 31.99 5.91
CA GLU A 106 5.73 31.21 6.40
C GLU A 106 5.75 29.81 5.76
N GLU A 107 4.59 29.16 5.65
CA GLU A 107 4.45 27.87 4.95
C GLU A 107 4.75 28.02 3.45
N GLN A 108 4.32 29.11 2.81
CA GLN A 108 4.62 29.41 1.41
C GLN A 108 6.13 29.50 1.17
N GLU A 109 6.85 30.24 2.03
CA GLU A 109 8.30 30.37 1.92
C GLU A 109 9.02 29.03 2.12
N ALA A 110 8.58 28.22 3.08
CA ALA A 110 9.12 26.88 3.28
C ALA A 110 8.84 25.97 2.06
N MET A 111 7.63 26.04 1.51
CA MET A 111 7.19 25.24 0.37
C MET A 111 7.84 25.66 -0.96
N ASN A 112 8.32 26.89 -1.09
CA ASN A 112 9.06 27.36 -2.28
C ASN A 112 10.37 26.60 -2.52
N GLN A 113 10.94 26.00 -1.47
CA GLN A 113 12.20 25.24 -1.56
C GLN A 113 11.96 23.73 -1.74
N VAL A 114 10.70 23.30 -1.79
CA VAL A 114 10.36 21.88 -1.81
C VAL A 114 10.54 21.29 -3.20
N THR A 115 11.17 20.12 -3.21
CA THR A 115 11.15 19.22 -4.37
C THR A 115 10.58 17.88 -3.92
N GLY A 116 9.54 17.40 -4.60
CA GLY A 116 8.93 16.09 -4.33
C GLY A 116 7.50 16.15 -3.80
N ALA A 117 6.94 14.99 -3.45
CA ALA A 117 5.67 14.87 -2.73
C ALA A 117 5.86 14.83 -1.21
N ALA A 118 4.78 15.08 -0.47
CA ALA A 118 4.77 15.00 0.97
C ALA A 118 5.18 13.61 1.48
N PRO A 119 6.05 13.51 2.52
CA PRO A 119 6.66 12.24 2.92
C PRO A 119 5.80 11.36 3.84
N TYR A 120 4.56 11.75 4.16
CA TYR A 120 3.79 11.10 5.22
C TYR A 120 3.28 9.71 4.85
N ARG A 121 3.48 8.76 5.77
CA ARG A 121 2.89 7.43 5.74
C ARG A 121 1.79 7.31 6.79
N ILE A 122 0.70 6.64 6.44
CA ILE A 122 -0.45 6.46 7.33
C ILE A 122 -0.51 5.01 7.79
N TYR A 123 -0.69 4.79 9.08
CA TYR A 123 -0.75 3.50 9.72
C TYR A 123 -2.04 3.34 10.53
N ALA A 124 -2.55 2.11 10.60
CA ALA A 124 -3.62 1.74 11.52
C ALA A 124 -3.09 1.69 12.96
N SER A 125 -4.00 1.63 13.94
CA SER A 125 -3.66 1.55 15.36
C SER A 125 -2.86 0.29 15.74
N ASP A 126 -3.03 -0.79 14.98
CA ASP A 126 -2.27 -2.04 15.15
C ASP A 126 -0.89 -2.01 14.45
N GLY A 127 -0.57 -0.94 13.73
CA GLY A 127 0.70 -0.74 13.05
C GLY A 127 0.71 -1.13 11.56
N ARG A 128 -0.42 -1.59 10.99
CA ARG A 128 -0.50 -1.90 9.54
C ARG A 128 -0.35 -0.62 8.70
N LEU A 129 0.42 -0.68 7.62
CA LEU A 129 0.54 0.44 6.67
C LEU A 129 -0.74 0.55 5.83
N LEU A 130 -1.35 1.74 5.84
CA LEU A 130 -2.59 2.06 5.12
C LEU A 130 -2.35 2.95 3.91
N PHE A 131 -1.31 3.79 3.95
CA PHE A 131 -0.94 4.66 2.84
C PHE A 131 0.56 4.91 2.82
N THR A 132 1.14 4.97 1.62
CA THR A 132 2.52 5.39 1.43
C THR A 132 2.69 6.18 0.13
N PRO A 133 3.41 7.32 0.15
CA PRO A 133 3.92 7.94 -1.06
C PRO A 133 4.99 7.04 -1.68
N TYR A 134 5.16 7.14 -2.99
CA TYR A 134 6.24 6.49 -3.74
C TYR A 134 7.13 7.52 -4.42
N ASP A 135 6.50 8.48 -5.11
CA ASP A 135 7.14 9.67 -5.70
C ASP A 135 6.09 10.79 -5.81
N ALA A 136 6.38 11.88 -6.53
CA ALA A 136 5.40 12.96 -6.68
C ALA A 136 4.17 12.63 -7.53
N CYS A 137 4.08 11.45 -8.14
CA CYS A 137 2.98 11.08 -9.02
C CYS A 137 2.27 9.79 -8.63
N SER A 138 2.89 8.96 -7.79
CA SER A 138 2.33 7.69 -7.37
C SER A 138 2.37 7.58 -5.85
N SER A 139 1.25 7.09 -5.35
CA SER A 139 1.03 6.76 -3.95
C SER A 139 0.08 5.57 -3.89
N TYR A 140 0.12 4.85 -2.78
CA TYR A 140 -0.61 3.59 -2.65
C TYR A 140 -1.50 3.62 -1.41
N THR A 141 -2.77 3.30 -1.61
CA THR A 141 -3.71 3.00 -0.53
C THR A 141 -3.77 1.49 -0.33
N LEU A 142 -3.56 1.04 0.90
CA LEU A 142 -3.20 -0.33 1.27
C LEU A 142 -4.13 -0.89 2.35
N LEU A 143 -5.44 -0.75 2.14
CA LEU A 143 -6.47 -1.09 3.13
C LEU A 143 -6.60 -2.59 3.41
N THR A 144 -6.05 -3.46 2.55
CA THR A 144 -6.11 -4.92 2.67
C THR A 144 -4.72 -5.53 2.72
N GLU A 145 -4.62 -6.73 3.28
CA GLU A 145 -3.41 -7.54 3.29
C GLU A 145 -3.02 -7.96 1.88
N LYS A 146 -4.00 -8.22 0.99
CA LYS A 146 -3.74 -8.38 -0.45
C LYS A 146 -3.05 -7.15 -1.03
N ALA A 147 -3.57 -5.94 -0.77
CA ALA A 147 -2.97 -4.70 -1.30
C ALA A 147 -1.56 -4.47 -0.74
N ARG A 148 -1.36 -4.65 0.57
CA ARG A 148 -0.04 -4.58 1.21
C ARG A 148 0.93 -5.59 0.59
N TYR A 149 0.52 -6.86 0.50
CA TYR A 149 1.32 -7.90 -0.15
C TYR A 149 1.68 -7.55 -1.58
N SER A 150 0.72 -7.10 -2.39
CA SER A 150 0.95 -6.69 -3.78
C SER A 150 1.94 -5.53 -3.87
N TRP A 151 1.81 -4.54 -2.99
CA TRP A 151 2.76 -3.42 -2.92
C TRP A 151 4.16 -3.93 -2.56
N TYR A 152 4.30 -4.74 -1.51
CA TYR A 152 5.59 -5.34 -1.14
C TYR A 152 6.21 -6.17 -2.26
N TYR A 153 5.40 -7.02 -2.89
CA TYR A 153 5.86 -7.98 -3.89
C TYR A 153 6.39 -7.27 -5.14
N ASN A 154 5.73 -6.19 -5.57
CA ASN A 154 6.16 -5.44 -6.74
C ASN A 154 7.31 -4.47 -6.42
N TYR A 155 7.41 -3.98 -5.18
CA TYR A 155 8.34 -2.92 -4.83
C TYR A 155 9.64 -3.42 -4.19
N LEU A 156 9.60 -4.36 -3.26
CA LEU A 156 10.79 -4.81 -2.53
C LEU A 156 11.87 -5.46 -3.41
N PRO A 157 11.55 -6.22 -4.47
CA PRO A 157 12.59 -6.75 -5.37
C PRO A 157 13.42 -5.64 -6.04
N ILE A 158 12.87 -4.44 -6.20
CA ILE A 158 13.57 -3.28 -6.79
C ILE A 158 14.66 -2.77 -5.84
N ILE A 159 14.42 -2.83 -4.53
CA ILE A 159 15.29 -2.25 -3.50
C ILE A 159 16.03 -3.30 -2.66
N THR A 160 15.77 -4.59 -2.84
CA THR A 160 16.38 -5.68 -2.06
C THR A 160 16.79 -6.85 -2.97
N PRO A 161 18.10 -7.03 -3.24
CA PRO A 161 18.58 -8.21 -3.96
C PRO A 161 18.30 -9.49 -3.15
N ASN A 162 17.89 -10.58 -3.83
CA ASN A 162 17.52 -11.88 -3.25
C ASN A 162 16.24 -11.89 -2.39
N PHE A 163 15.28 -11.03 -2.71
CA PHE A 163 13.97 -11.00 -2.07
C PHE A 163 13.24 -12.37 -2.16
N ASN A 164 12.80 -12.90 -1.02
CA ASN A 164 11.95 -14.10 -0.94
C ASN A 164 10.47 -13.69 -0.76
N PRO A 165 9.59 -13.90 -1.76
CA PRO A 165 8.17 -13.56 -1.66
C PRO A 165 7.42 -14.23 -0.50
N ASP A 166 7.84 -15.43 -0.09
CA ASP A 166 7.18 -16.13 1.02
C ASP A 166 7.42 -15.42 2.37
N SER A 167 8.48 -14.61 2.47
CA SER A 167 8.71 -13.80 3.68
C SER A 167 7.62 -12.74 3.90
N LEU A 168 6.89 -12.31 2.86
CA LEU A 168 5.81 -11.35 3.03
C LEU A 168 4.55 -11.91 3.66
N ARG A 169 4.35 -13.22 3.56
CA ARG A 169 3.10 -13.88 3.96
C ARG A 169 3.04 -14.17 5.45
N ASN A 170 4.21 -14.17 6.10
CA ASN A 170 4.34 -14.63 7.47
C ASN A 170 5.52 -14.02 8.26
N ALA A 171 6.44 -13.31 7.62
CA ALA A 171 7.58 -12.74 8.32
C ALA A 171 7.39 -11.24 8.57
N GLY A 172 8.10 -10.72 9.57
CA GLY A 172 8.21 -9.28 9.87
C GLY A 172 9.01 -8.51 8.81
N THR A 173 8.78 -8.82 7.54
CA THR A 173 9.37 -8.18 6.38
C THR A 173 8.25 -7.51 5.59
N PRO A 174 8.36 -6.21 5.25
CA PRO A 174 9.47 -5.29 5.59
C PRO A 174 9.68 -5.08 7.09
N SER A 175 10.87 -4.60 7.48
CA SER A 175 11.30 -4.45 8.89
C SER A 175 10.40 -3.58 9.77
N TRP A 176 9.52 -2.77 9.16
CA TRP A 176 8.53 -1.97 9.89
C TRP A 176 7.24 -2.73 10.21
N ARG A 177 7.04 -3.96 9.69
CA ARG A 177 5.91 -4.82 10.07
C ARG A 177 6.09 -5.27 11.51
N GLN A 178 5.06 -5.05 12.32
CA GLN A 178 5.09 -5.42 13.72
C GLN A 178 4.59 -6.85 13.87
N VAL A 179 5.49 -7.79 14.14
CA VAL A 179 5.11 -9.19 14.40
C VAL A 179 4.74 -9.34 15.88
N ARG A 180 3.47 -9.08 16.19
CA ARG A 180 2.91 -9.24 17.54
C ARG A 180 2.36 -10.64 17.76
N PHE A 181 1.86 -11.27 16.69
CA PHE A 181 1.30 -12.61 16.70
C PHE A 181 2.01 -13.47 15.64
N PRO A 182 3.13 -14.13 15.99
CA PRO A 182 3.83 -14.98 15.06
C PRO A 182 3.03 -16.26 14.78
N ILE A 183 3.10 -16.77 13.56
CA ILE A 183 2.65 -18.11 13.17
C ILE A 183 3.80 -18.81 12.42
N SER A 184 3.85 -20.15 12.43
CA SER A 184 4.91 -20.84 11.68
C SER A 184 4.62 -20.76 10.17
N THR A 185 5.69 -20.72 9.35
CA THR A 185 5.56 -20.69 7.89
C THR A 185 4.81 -21.91 7.35
N GLU A 186 4.97 -23.06 8.02
CA GLU A 186 4.25 -24.28 7.68
C GLU A 186 2.74 -24.17 7.99
N GLN A 187 2.37 -23.58 9.13
CA GLN A 187 0.98 -23.39 9.53
C GLN A 187 0.27 -22.36 8.64
N GLU A 188 0.92 -21.23 8.33
CA GLU A 188 0.40 -20.24 7.36
C GLU A 188 0.13 -20.92 6.01
N ARG A 189 1.16 -21.59 5.48
CA ARG A 189 1.09 -22.23 4.18
C ARG A 189 0.03 -23.31 4.12
N THR A 190 -0.07 -24.14 5.16
CA THR A 190 -1.07 -25.22 5.23
C THR A 190 -2.49 -24.64 5.21
N THR A 191 -2.76 -23.63 6.04
CA THR A 191 -4.07 -22.98 6.11
C THR A 191 -4.46 -22.35 4.78
N ARG A 192 -3.51 -21.63 4.16
CA ARG A 192 -3.72 -21.01 2.84
C ARG A 192 -3.95 -22.04 1.73
N LEU A 193 -3.16 -23.11 1.68
CA LEU A 193 -3.34 -24.17 0.68
C LEU A 193 -4.70 -24.87 0.86
N GLN A 194 -5.13 -25.06 2.10
CA GLN A 194 -6.44 -25.63 2.41
C GLN A 194 -7.59 -24.73 1.95
N PHE A 195 -7.49 -23.43 2.17
CA PHE A 195 -8.43 -22.43 1.64
C PHE A 195 -8.55 -22.54 0.11
N TRP A 196 -7.42 -22.51 -0.61
CA TRP A 196 -7.41 -22.57 -2.07
C TRP A 196 -7.89 -23.90 -2.65
N ARG A 197 -7.57 -25.03 -1.99
CA ARG A 197 -8.11 -26.35 -2.35
C ARG A 197 -9.63 -26.40 -2.20
N THR A 198 -10.18 -25.66 -1.24
CA THR A 198 -11.63 -25.67 -0.94
C THR A 198 -12.43 -24.77 -1.89
N LEU A 199 -11.91 -23.58 -2.21
CA LEU A 199 -12.58 -22.66 -3.14
C LEU A 199 -12.44 -23.06 -4.61
N GLY A 200 -11.34 -23.74 -4.95
CA GLY A 200 -10.97 -24.08 -6.31
C GLY A 200 -10.13 -22.99 -6.98
N TRP A 201 -9.26 -23.40 -7.90
CA TRP A 201 -8.24 -22.55 -8.53
C TRP A 201 -8.80 -21.42 -9.43
N ASN A 202 -10.09 -21.43 -9.73
CA ASN A 202 -10.75 -20.38 -10.54
C ASN A 202 -11.15 -19.14 -9.71
N ALA A 203 -10.88 -19.14 -8.39
CA ALA A 203 -11.20 -18.06 -7.47
C ALA A 203 -10.16 -16.91 -7.50
N ALA A 204 -9.84 -16.39 -8.70
CA ALA A 204 -8.72 -15.45 -8.91
C ALA A 204 -8.75 -14.18 -8.04
N ASP A 205 -9.95 -13.71 -7.68
CA ASP A 205 -10.11 -12.48 -6.91
C ASP A 205 -10.10 -12.68 -5.39
N TRP A 206 -10.20 -13.93 -4.92
CA TRP A 206 -10.10 -14.24 -3.51
C TRP A 206 -8.65 -14.09 -3.03
N TRP A 207 -8.44 -13.98 -1.74
CA TRP A 207 -7.11 -14.02 -1.16
C TRP A 207 -7.18 -14.42 0.30
N ILE A 208 -6.12 -15.03 0.81
CA ILE A 208 -5.95 -15.28 2.23
C ILE A 208 -4.48 -15.09 2.63
N ALA A 209 -4.25 -14.40 3.74
CA ALA A 209 -2.92 -14.23 4.32
C ALA A 209 -3.01 -13.98 5.83
N TRP A 210 -1.93 -14.26 6.54
CA TRP A 210 -1.81 -13.96 7.96
C TRP A 210 -1.52 -12.46 8.18
N VAL A 211 -2.18 -11.87 9.18
CA VAL A 211 -1.94 -10.50 9.64
C VAL A 211 -1.21 -10.55 10.98
N PRO A 212 0.14 -10.49 10.98
CA PRO A 212 0.97 -10.64 12.18
C PRO A 212 0.83 -9.48 13.17
N GLU A 213 0.30 -8.33 12.74
CA GLU A 213 0.06 -7.17 13.59
C GLU A 213 -1.05 -7.41 14.61
N ASN A 214 -2.06 -8.24 14.28
CA ASN A 214 -3.27 -8.41 15.09
C ASN A 214 -3.76 -9.86 15.20
N GLY A 215 -3.02 -10.83 14.66
CA GLY A 215 -3.22 -12.24 14.91
C GLY A 215 -4.49 -12.83 14.30
N TYR A 216 -4.65 -12.73 12.98
CA TYR A 216 -5.77 -13.34 12.26
C TYR A 216 -5.42 -13.66 10.80
N PHE A 217 -6.17 -14.54 10.17
CA PHE A 217 -6.16 -14.69 8.71
C PHE A 217 -7.14 -13.70 8.08
N GLU A 218 -6.64 -12.77 7.27
CA GLU A 218 -7.48 -11.91 6.45
C GLU A 218 -7.89 -12.65 5.19
N ILE A 219 -9.18 -12.68 4.89
CA ILE A 219 -9.74 -13.24 3.67
C ILE A 219 -10.30 -12.09 2.84
N ASN A 220 -9.67 -11.76 1.71
CA ASN A 220 -10.20 -10.78 0.79
C ASN A 220 -11.16 -11.45 -0.19
N VAL A 221 -12.35 -10.87 -0.37
CA VAL A 221 -13.42 -11.44 -1.20
C VAL A 221 -13.90 -10.46 -2.28
N PRO A 222 -14.37 -10.97 -3.43
CA PRO A 222 -14.99 -10.12 -4.46
C PRO A 222 -16.37 -9.59 -4.01
N THR A 223 -16.84 -8.50 -4.63
CA THR A 223 -18.09 -7.80 -4.26
C THR A 223 -19.33 -8.70 -4.19
N ASN A 224 -19.39 -9.77 -5.00
CA ASN A 224 -20.51 -10.71 -5.05
C ASN A 224 -20.06 -12.15 -4.72
N TYR A 225 -19.18 -12.30 -3.74
CA TYR A 225 -18.67 -13.60 -3.36
C TYR A 225 -19.78 -14.55 -2.87
N SER A 226 -19.62 -15.85 -3.14
CA SER A 226 -20.56 -16.86 -2.67
C SER A 226 -20.27 -17.22 -1.21
N GLN A 227 -21.20 -16.90 -0.30
CA GLN A 227 -21.12 -17.35 1.09
C GLN A 227 -21.05 -18.89 1.17
N ALA A 228 -21.75 -19.60 0.29
CA ALA A 228 -21.70 -21.07 0.25
C ALA A 228 -20.30 -21.62 -0.07
N GLN A 229 -19.47 -20.91 -0.84
CA GLN A 229 -18.07 -21.30 -1.04
C GLN A 229 -17.25 -21.12 0.23
N LEU A 230 -17.48 -20.03 0.96
CA LEU A 230 -16.80 -19.73 2.21
C LEU A 230 -17.22 -20.70 3.33
N GLU A 231 -18.49 -21.10 3.39
CA GLU A 231 -18.99 -22.14 4.31
C GLU A 231 -18.26 -23.48 4.15
N ARG A 232 -17.91 -23.86 2.92
CA ARG A 232 -17.09 -25.07 2.70
C ARG A 232 -15.72 -24.96 3.35
N PHE A 233 -15.12 -23.77 3.31
CA PHE A 233 -13.85 -23.53 3.98
C PHE A 233 -14.00 -23.59 5.50
N TRP A 234 -15.08 -23.05 6.06
CA TRP A 234 -15.35 -23.12 7.50
C TRP A 234 -15.47 -24.54 8.06
N GLN A 235 -15.91 -25.50 7.25
CA GLN A 235 -15.97 -26.91 7.67
C GLN A 235 -14.60 -27.55 7.89
N VAL A 236 -13.55 -26.96 7.31
CA VAL A 236 -12.19 -27.53 7.35
C VAL A 236 -11.16 -26.58 7.95
N ALA A 237 -11.48 -25.30 8.10
CA ALA A 237 -10.59 -24.28 8.62
C ALA A 237 -10.04 -24.64 10.01
N PRO A 238 -8.72 -24.51 10.24
CA PRO A 238 -8.14 -24.71 11.57
C PRO A 238 -8.78 -23.78 12.61
N GLN A 239 -9.46 -24.39 13.58
CA GLN A 239 -10.32 -23.68 14.53
C GLN A 239 -9.55 -22.83 15.55
N GLN A 240 -8.24 -23.07 15.70
CA GLN A 240 -7.39 -22.28 16.62
C GLN A 240 -7.14 -20.84 16.16
N TYR A 241 -7.52 -20.48 14.92
CA TYR A 241 -7.27 -19.15 14.38
C TYR A 241 -8.55 -18.33 14.25
N ARG A 242 -8.37 -17.02 14.32
CA ARG A 242 -9.35 -16.00 13.98
C ARG A 242 -9.29 -15.71 12.49
N TYR A 243 -10.45 -15.56 11.86
CA TYR A 243 -10.56 -15.22 10.44
C TYR A 243 -11.38 -13.95 10.26
N VAL A 244 -10.88 -13.01 9.46
CA VAL A 244 -11.57 -11.76 9.17
C VAL A 244 -11.78 -11.67 7.66
N VAL A 245 -13.04 -11.66 7.25
CA VAL A 245 -13.45 -11.52 5.86
C VAL A 245 -13.59 -10.03 5.56
N VAL A 246 -12.89 -9.56 4.54
CA VAL A 246 -12.90 -8.16 4.14
C VAL A 246 -13.21 -8.01 2.66
N ALA A 247 -13.97 -6.97 2.32
CA ALA A 247 -14.16 -6.55 0.94
C ALA A 247 -12.86 -5.98 0.35
N ASN A 248 -12.80 -5.84 -0.98
CA ASN A 248 -11.66 -5.26 -1.68
C ASN A 248 -11.32 -3.82 -1.26
N ASP A 249 -12.29 -3.10 -0.68
CA ASP A 249 -12.12 -1.75 -0.15
C ASP A 249 -11.67 -1.71 1.32
N GLY A 250 -11.40 -2.87 1.93
CA GLY A 250 -10.99 -2.98 3.33
C GLY A 250 -12.13 -2.90 4.34
N THR A 251 -13.40 -2.93 3.91
CA THR A 251 -14.54 -3.07 4.81
C THR A 251 -14.55 -4.47 5.43
N VAL A 252 -14.66 -4.56 6.76
CA VAL A 252 -14.86 -5.85 7.44
C VAL A 252 -16.30 -6.31 7.20
N LEU A 253 -16.47 -7.49 6.61
CA LEU A 253 -17.77 -8.07 6.29
C LEU A 253 -18.21 -9.10 7.32
N GLN A 254 -17.25 -9.87 7.82
CA GLN A 254 -17.49 -10.94 8.78
C GLN A 254 -16.23 -11.21 9.57
N GLU A 255 -16.39 -11.51 10.86
CA GLU A 255 -15.36 -12.11 11.68
C GLU A 255 -15.81 -13.51 12.12
N ARG A 256 -14.90 -14.48 12.09
CA ARG A 256 -15.14 -15.86 12.49
C ARG A 256 -14.10 -16.31 13.51
N THR A 257 -14.59 -16.71 14.67
CA THR A 257 -13.88 -17.42 15.73
C THR A 257 -14.59 -18.76 15.98
N PHE A 258 -13.89 -19.72 16.57
CA PHE A 258 -14.40 -21.06 16.87
C PHE A 258 -14.26 -21.35 18.37
#